data_AF-A0A397ET17-F1
#
_entry.id   AF-A0A397ET17-F1
#
_cell.length_a   1.000
_cell.length_b   1.000
_cell.length_c   1.000
_cell.angle_alpha   90.00
_cell.angle_beta   90.00
_cell.angle_gamma   90.00
#
_symmetry.space_group_name_H-M   'P 1'
#
loop_
_entity.id
_entity.type
_entity.pdbx_description
1 polymer ?
#
loop_
_entity_poly.entity_id
_entity_poly.type
_entity_poly.pdbx_seq_one_letter_code
_entity_poly.pdbx_strand_id
1 'polypeptide(L)'
;MRTFVTAVEQKWIMQALAESGHRFKNFPAARYATDVTFQQRNVEVSVVPNGFAIDCTKFYKGSVSDKTIFDENIDSHLANLAKRTGETTLEALEPGMEQWAVLADKCYQGIQHNVWAVLPLKKPVGGILTFAEQAKNDRIASDRVIVENYFGRLKTFWATCSKYVPYVRWEGGDKHSGATKASLATEIVGKLGAHGIFHRTTKDVVQKIGDVERSYRSACDWLSNTGQGIVDEDSIQKEVHRICPYYYTLDEVMRDRASTAPLVTSDDLDLGGSDNEAEPSLPPRASEHEKKR
;
A
#
# COMPACT_ATOMS: atom_id res chain seq x y z
N MET A 1 2.61 10.40 4.73
CA MET A 1 1.64 11.44 4.30
C MET A 1 0.70 10.81 3.26
N ARG A 2 -0.62 10.79 3.50
CA ARG A 2 -1.67 9.96 2.84
C ARG A 2 -2.37 10.64 1.64
N THR A 3 -1.65 11.41 0.82
CA THR A 3 -2.27 12.31 -0.19
C THR A 3 -3.10 11.60 -1.28
N PHE A 4 -2.82 10.33 -1.56
CA PHE A 4 -3.53 9.58 -2.60
C PHE A 4 -4.91 9.08 -2.14
N VAL A 5 -5.04 8.70 -0.87
CA VAL A 5 -6.28 8.16 -0.30
C VAL A 5 -7.32 9.26 -0.13
N THR A 6 -6.90 10.44 0.32
CA THR A 6 -7.78 11.60 0.51
C THR A 6 -8.41 12.09 -0.81
N ALA A 7 -7.68 12.03 -1.92
CA ALA A 7 -8.22 12.39 -3.24
C ALA A 7 -9.26 11.37 -3.75
N VAL A 8 -9.05 10.07 -3.46
CA VAL A 8 -9.97 8.99 -3.85
C VAL A 8 -11.23 9.00 -2.98
N GLU A 9 -11.08 9.28 -1.68
CA GLU A 9 -12.19 9.44 -0.74
C GLU A 9 -13.16 10.55 -1.17
N GLN A 10 -12.62 11.71 -1.55
CA GLN A 10 -13.41 12.85 -2.03
C GLN A 10 -14.09 12.57 -3.38
N LYS A 11 -13.47 11.73 -4.21
CA LYS A 11 -14.01 11.35 -5.52
C LYS A 11 -15.18 10.37 -5.42
N TRP A 12 -15.14 9.44 -4.46
CA TRP A 12 -16.13 8.37 -4.32
C TRP A 12 -16.98 8.54 -3.06
N ILE A 13 -17.76 9.62 -3.06
CA ILE A 13 -18.86 9.83 -2.11
C ILE A 13 -20.07 8.96 -2.48
N MET A 14 -21.03 8.82 -1.56
CA MET A 14 -22.20 7.98 -1.81
C MET A 14 -23.06 8.47 -2.96
N GLN A 15 -23.19 9.79 -3.11
CA GLN A 15 -23.88 10.37 -4.26
C GLN A 15 -23.22 9.98 -5.60
N ALA A 16 -21.89 10.12 -5.72
CA ALA A 16 -21.16 9.77 -6.94
C ALA A 16 -21.24 8.25 -7.24
N LEU A 17 -21.21 7.42 -6.19
CA LEU A 17 -21.42 5.97 -6.32
C LEU A 17 -22.84 5.66 -6.82
N ALA A 18 -23.86 6.36 -6.31
CA ALA A 18 -25.24 6.19 -6.75
C ALA A 18 -25.45 6.64 -8.20
N GLU A 19 -24.98 7.83 -8.56
CA GLU A 19 -25.10 8.40 -9.92
C GLU A 19 -24.36 7.56 -10.97
N SER A 20 -23.23 6.96 -10.59
CA SER A 20 -22.46 6.07 -11.46
C SER A 20 -22.96 4.61 -11.46
N GLY A 21 -24.02 4.30 -10.70
CA GLY A 21 -24.58 2.94 -10.61
C GLY A 21 -23.75 1.93 -9.82
N HIS A 22 -22.74 2.39 -9.06
CA HIS A 22 -21.85 1.55 -8.24
C HIS A 22 -22.27 1.51 -6.77
N ARG A 23 -23.46 0.96 -6.50
CA ARG A 23 -23.90 0.61 -5.13
C ARG A 23 -23.86 -0.88 -4.92
N PHE A 24 -23.72 -1.29 -3.66
CA PHE A 24 -23.90 -2.68 -3.28
C PHE A 24 -25.31 -3.16 -3.64
N LYS A 25 -25.40 -4.38 -4.17
CA LYS A 25 -26.65 -4.91 -4.71
C LYS A 25 -27.65 -5.24 -3.61
N ASN A 26 -27.18 -5.85 -2.53
CA ASN A 26 -28.04 -6.32 -1.44
C ASN A 26 -28.12 -5.30 -0.30
N PHE A 27 -27.08 -4.48 -0.11
CA PHE A 27 -27.02 -3.46 0.93
C PHE A 27 -26.70 -2.06 0.36
N PRO A 28 -27.62 -1.43 -0.40
CA PRO A 28 -27.36 -0.15 -1.06
C PRO A 28 -27.10 1.04 -0.12
N ALA A 29 -27.43 0.90 1.17
CA ALA A 29 -27.08 1.87 2.20
C ALA A 29 -25.64 1.72 2.73
N ALA A 30 -24.94 0.64 2.38
CA ALA A 30 -23.53 0.49 2.72
C ALA A 30 -22.65 1.32 1.78
N ARG A 31 -21.73 2.09 2.36
CA ARG A 31 -20.78 2.90 1.58
C ARG A 31 -19.59 2.10 1.11
N TYR A 32 -19.05 1.24 1.97
CA TYR A 32 -17.89 0.43 1.68
C TYR A 32 -17.93 -0.88 2.47
N ALA A 33 -17.12 -1.84 2.03
CA ALA A 33 -16.78 -3.03 2.79
C ALA A 33 -15.38 -2.86 3.38
N THR A 34 -15.19 -3.28 4.63
CA THR A 34 -13.87 -3.29 5.28
C THR A 34 -13.44 -4.71 5.62
N ASP A 35 -12.13 -4.95 5.56
CA ASP A 35 -11.51 -6.19 5.98
C ASP A 35 -10.02 -5.98 6.24
N VAL A 36 -9.39 -6.92 6.93
CA VAL A 36 -7.98 -6.91 7.30
C VAL A 36 -7.18 -7.94 6.48
N THR A 37 -6.02 -7.55 5.97
CA THR A 37 -5.10 -8.52 5.34
C THR A 37 -4.30 -9.28 6.37
N PHE A 38 -4.26 -10.61 6.25
CA PHE A 38 -3.30 -11.43 6.98
C PHE A 38 -2.08 -11.77 6.10
N GLN A 39 -0.97 -11.05 6.29
CA GLN A 39 0.37 -11.42 5.81
C GLN A 39 1.40 -10.99 6.88
N GLN A 40 1.53 -11.77 7.96
CA GLN A 40 2.35 -11.52 9.17
C GLN A 40 2.03 -10.23 9.96
N ARG A 41 1.43 -9.22 9.31
CA ARG A 41 0.92 -7.97 9.86
C ARG A 41 -0.46 -7.68 9.28
N ASN A 42 -1.30 -7.10 10.12
CA ASN A 42 -2.69 -6.77 9.82
C ASN A 42 -2.77 -5.33 9.27
N VAL A 43 -3.51 -5.13 8.19
CA VAL A 43 -3.86 -3.80 7.66
C VAL A 43 -5.32 -3.81 7.33
N GLU A 44 -6.07 -2.89 7.92
CA GLU A 44 -7.47 -2.70 7.55
C GLU A 44 -7.55 -1.80 6.31
N VAL A 45 -8.39 -2.21 5.36
CA VAL A 45 -8.68 -1.45 4.14
C VAL A 45 -10.19 -1.36 3.93
N SER A 46 -10.65 -0.14 3.71
CA SER A 46 -12.04 0.14 3.32
C SER A 46 -12.16 0.30 1.81
N VAL A 47 -13.01 -0.51 1.19
CA VAL A 47 -13.18 -0.61 -0.27
C VAL A 47 -14.62 -0.33 -0.67
N VAL A 48 -14.83 0.66 -1.54
CA VAL A 48 -16.14 1.03 -2.09
C VAL A 48 -16.59 0.05 -3.21
N PRO A 49 -17.89 0.01 -3.59
CA PRO A 49 -18.42 -0.98 -4.52
C PRO A 49 -17.79 -1.00 -5.92
N ASN A 50 -17.23 0.13 -6.37
CA ASN A 50 -16.47 0.21 -7.64
C ASN A 50 -15.04 -0.36 -7.52
N GLY A 51 -14.66 -0.90 -6.36
CA GLY A 51 -13.42 -1.64 -6.14
C GLY A 51 -12.19 -0.78 -5.82
N PHE A 52 -12.36 0.51 -5.51
CA PHE A 52 -11.29 1.39 -5.03
C PHE A 52 -11.20 1.39 -3.50
N ALA A 53 -9.98 1.46 -2.96
CA ALA A 53 -9.76 1.68 -1.55
C ALA A 53 -9.87 3.18 -1.23
N ILE A 54 -10.66 3.51 -0.20
CA ILE A 54 -10.90 4.90 0.26
C ILE A 54 -10.31 5.16 1.65
N ASP A 55 -9.95 4.12 2.39
CA ASP A 55 -9.20 4.23 3.63
C ASP A 55 -8.28 3.01 3.80
N CYS A 56 -7.15 3.25 4.47
CA CYS A 56 -6.15 2.23 4.76
C CYS A 56 -5.41 2.61 6.04
N THR A 57 -5.42 1.69 7.01
CA THR A 57 -4.75 1.92 8.28
C THR A 57 -3.23 1.79 8.15
N LYS A 58 -2.53 2.14 9.25
CA LYS A 58 -1.16 1.67 9.49
C LYS A 58 -1.13 0.14 9.66
N PHE A 59 0.06 -0.43 9.72
CA PHE A 59 0.26 -1.84 10.04
C PHE A 59 0.03 -2.11 11.52
N TYR A 60 -0.55 -3.27 11.78
CA TYR A 60 -0.76 -3.85 13.10
C TYR A 60 -0.04 -5.19 13.19
N LYS A 61 0.36 -5.58 14.40
CA LYS A 61 0.87 -6.94 14.64
C LYS A 61 -0.26 -7.93 14.34
N GLY A 62 0.05 -9.08 13.76
CA GLY A 62 -0.95 -10.11 13.44
C GLY A 62 -1.76 -10.64 14.63
N SER A 63 -1.30 -10.38 15.86
CA SER A 63 -2.01 -10.70 17.10
C SER A 63 -3.09 -9.69 17.50
N VAL A 64 -3.15 -8.52 16.85
CA VAL A 64 -4.16 -7.50 17.14
C VAL A 64 -5.47 -7.91 16.45
N SER A 65 -6.56 -7.92 17.21
CA SER A 65 -7.87 -8.30 16.68
C SER A 65 -8.41 -7.27 15.69
N ASP A 66 -9.14 -7.72 14.66
CA ASP A 66 -9.70 -6.85 13.64
C ASP A 66 -10.62 -5.77 14.22
N LYS A 67 -11.39 -6.12 15.26
CA LYS A 67 -12.21 -5.14 16.00
C LYS A 67 -11.36 -4.05 16.64
N THR A 68 -10.23 -4.41 17.28
CA THR A 68 -9.34 -3.43 17.90
C THR A 68 -8.75 -2.49 16.85
N ILE A 69 -8.39 -3.02 15.67
CA ILE A 69 -7.91 -2.20 14.55
C ILE A 69 -8.98 -1.21 14.10
N PHE A 70 -10.23 -1.69 13.96
CA PHE A 70 -11.38 -0.86 13.61
C PHE A 70 -11.64 0.24 14.65
N ASP A 71 -11.65 -0.13 15.93
CA ASP A 71 -11.90 0.81 17.04
C ASP A 71 -10.78 1.89 17.11
N GLU A 72 -9.52 1.53 16.87
CA GLU A 72 -8.42 2.51 16.76
C GLU A 72 -8.56 3.45 15.56
N ASN A 73 -9.23 3.00 14.49
CA ASN A 73 -9.45 3.79 13.28
C ASN A 73 -10.84 4.48 13.25
N ILE A 74 -11.53 4.54 14.39
CA ILE A 74 -12.94 4.93 14.45
C ILE A 74 -13.21 6.32 13.87
N ASP A 75 -12.33 7.30 14.10
CA ASP A 75 -12.51 8.67 13.58
C ASP A 75 -12.55 8.69 12.05
N SER A 76 -11.69 7.89 11.40
CA SER A 76 -11.69 7.72 9.95
C SER A 76 -13.01 7.11 9.48
N HIS A 77 -13.52 6.09 10.19
CA HIS A 77 -14.81 5.47 9.85
C HIS A 77 -15.99 6.41 10.01
N LEU A 78 -16.04 7.18 11.11
CA LEU A 78 -17.09 8.17 11.36
C LEU A 78 -17.10 9.25 10.27
N ALA A 79 -15.93 9.81 9.93
CA ALA A 79 -15.82 10.78 8.84
C ALA A 79 -16.27 10.20 7.49
N ASN A 80 -15.90 8.95 7.22
CA ASN A 80 -16.24 8.27 5.99
C ASN A 80 -17.72 7.84 5.91
N LEU A 81 -18.39 7.57 7.03
CA LEU A 81 -19.78 7.12 7.06
C LEU A 81 -20.77 8.29 7.23
N ALA A 82 -20.32 9.47 7.62
CA ALA A 82 -21.16 10.65 7.73
C ALA A 82 -21.85 10.98 6.39
N LYS A 83 -23.17 11.19 6.43
CA LYS A 83 -23.93 11.66 5.27
C LYS A 83 -23.56 13.11 4.97
N ARG A 84 -23.24 13.41 3.72
CA ARG A 84 -22.95 14.78 3.28
C ARG A 84 -24.24 15.54 2.98
N THR A 85 -24.18 16.87 2.95
CA THR A 85 -25.32 17.72 2.55
C THR A 85 -25.81 17.32 1.16
N GLY A 86 -27.09 16.94 1.04
CA GLY A 86 -27.69 16.45 -0.21
C GLY A 86 -27.75 14.92 -0.34
N GLU A 87 -27.06 14.16 0.53
CA GLU A 87 -27.14 12.70 0.56
C GLU A 87 -28.32 12.17 1.40
N THR A 88 -28.99 13.02 2.16
CA THR A 88 -30.14 12.66 3.01
C THR A 88 -31.36 12.20 2.21
N THR A 89 -31.47 12.66 0.95
CA THR A 89 -32.55 12.30 0.01
C THR A 89 -32.28 11.03 -0.78
N LEU A 90 -31.05 10.49 -0.75
CA LEU A 90 -30.80 9.13 -1.23
C LEU A 90 -31.43 8.19 -0.21
N GLU A 91 -32.67 7.77 -0.49
CA GLU A 91 -33.46 6.88 0.34
C GLU A 91 -32.61 5.68 0.78
N ALA A 92 -32.17 5.72 2.05
CA ALA A 92 -31.71 4.52 2.71
C ALA A 92 -32.96 3.64 2.84
N LEU A 93 -32.85 2.36 2.46
CA LEU A 93 -33.93 1.38 2.67
C LEU A 93 -34.35 1.29 4.15
N GLU A 94 -33.57 1.86 5.08
CA GLU A 94 -33.91 1.96 6.49
C GLU A 94 -33.98 3.44 6.94
N PRO A 95 -35.19 3.99 7.14
CA PRO A 95 -35.41 5.33 7.68
C PRO A 95 -34.79 5.49 9.09
N GLY A 96 -34.17 6.63 9.37
CA GLY A 96 -33.75 7.02 10.73
C GLY A 96 -32.25 6.96 11.04
N MET A 97 -31.41 6.51 10.11
CA MET A 97 -29.95 6.52 10.32
C MET A 97 -29.31 7.80 9.73
N GLU A 98 -28.59 8.57 10.55
CA GLU A 98 -27.86 9.79 10.13
C GLU A 98 -26.52 9.50 9.43
N GLN A 99 -26.15 8.23 9.32
CA GLN A 99 -24.92 7.77 8.67
C GLN A 99 -25.17 6.66 7.65
N TRP A 100 -24.20 6.42 6.78
CA TRP A 100 -24.12 5.27 5.90
C TRP A 100 -23.65 4.01 6.66
N ALA A 101 -23.90 2.84 6.08
CA ALA A 101 -23.49 1.58 6.67
C ALA A 101 -22.08 1.13 6.21
N VAL A 102 -21.44 0.28 7.02
CA VAL A 102 -20.23 -0.46 6.66
C VAL A 102 -20.52 -1.96 6.63
N LEU A 103 -20.03 -2.65 5.59
CA LEU A 103 -20.04 -4.12 5.54
C LEU A 103 -18.71 -4.66 6.10
N ALA A 104 -18.75 -5.61 7.03
CA ALA A 104 -17.53 -6.23 7.56
C ALA A 104 -17.74 -7.71 7.91
N ASP A 105 -16.66 -8.45 8.16
CA ASP A 105 -16.77 -9.86 8.52
C ASP A 105 -17.26 -10.06 9.97
N LYS A 106 -17.62 -11.29 10.31
CA LYS A 106 -18.04 -11.71 11.65
C LYS A 106 -17.01 -11.45 12.76
N CYS A 107 -15.73 -11.28 12.43
CA CYS A 107 -14.67 -10.94 13.39
C CYS A 107 -14.80 -9.50 13.92
N TYR A 108 -15.52 -8.63 13.21
CA TYR A 108 -15.83 -7.26 13.62
C TYR A 108 -17.04 -7.16 14.55
N GLN A 109 -17.60 -8.29 15.00
CA GLN A 109 -18.77 -8.26 15.89
C GLN A 109 -18.51 -7.41 17.13
N GLY A 110 -19.44 -6.50 17.40
CA GLY A 110 -19.31 -5.48 18.43
C GLY A 110 -19.21 -4.08 17.85
N ILE A 111 -18.67 -3.84 16.64
CA ILE A 111 -18.53 -2.47 16.10
C ILE A 111 -19.86 -1.72 15.90
N GLN A 112 -21.00 -2.43 15.95
CA GLN A 112 -22.34 -1.82 15.90
C GLN A 112 -22.60 -0.76 16.99
N HIS A 113 -21.83 -0.76 18.09
CA HIS A 113 -21.93 0.25 19.15
C HIS A 113 -21.52 1.66 18.70
N ASN A 114 -20.64 1.78 17.70
CA ASN A 114 -20.10 3.07 17.25
C ASN A 114 -20.58 3.46 15.85
N VAL A 115 -20.86 2.47 14.99
CA VAL A 115 -21.24 2.69 13.59
C VAL A 115 -22.37 1.76 13.18
N TRP A 116 -23.13 2.16 12.18
CA TRP A 116 -24.07 1.28 11.51
C TRP A 116 -23.32 0.21 10.71
N ALA A 117 -23.08 -0.94 11.33
CA ALA A 117 -22.40 -2.06 10.69
C ALA A 117 -23.35 -3.20 10.31
N VAL A 118 -23.22 -3.66 9.07
CA VAL A 118 -23.93 -4.82 8.53
C VAL A 118 -22.99 -6.01 8.57
N LEU A 119 -23.17 -6.87 9.58
CA LEU A 119 -22.31 -8.02 9.86
C LEU A 119 -23.06 -9.34 9.71
N PRO A 120 -22.36 -10.44 9.32
CA PRO A 120 -22.95 -11.77 9.36
C PRO A 120 -23.38 -12.16 10.77
N LEU A 121 -24.54 -12.82 10.86
CA LEU A 121 -25.07 -13.39 12.11
C LEU A 121 -24.23 -14.59 12.55
N LYS A 122 -23.93 -14.65 13.85
CA LYS A 122 -23.29 -15.79 14.48
C LYS A 122 -24.32 -16.87 14.79
N LYS A 123 -23.92 -18.13 14.66
CA LYS A 123 -24.73 -19.26 15.11
C LYS A 123 -24.97 -19.15 16.63
N PRO A 124 -26.20 -19.37 17.12
CA PRO A 124 -26.44 -19.49 18.55
C PRO A 124 -25.70 -20.70 19.12
N VAL A 125 -25.35 -20.66 20.40
CA VAL A 125 -24.61 -21.75 21.06
C VAL A 125 -25.43 -23.04 20.96
N GLY A 126 -24.87 -24.07 20.34
CA GLY A 126 -25.54 -25.36 20.12
C GLY A 126 -26.67 -25.36 19.09
N GLY A 127 -26.88 -24.25 18.35
CA GLY A 127 -27.94 -24.14 17.35
C GLY A 127 -27.45 -23.89 15.92
N ILE A 128 -28.41 -23.80 15.00
CA ILE A 128 -28.19 -23.49 13.59
C ILE A 128 -28.81 -22.14 13.24
N LEU A 129 -28.29 -21.50 12.21
CA LEU A 129 -28.96 -20.34 11.60
C LEU A 129 -30.22 -20.84 10.88
N THR A 130 -31.29 -20.07 10.96
CA THR A 130 -32.47 -20.25 10.11
C THR A 130 -32.12 -20.02 8.64
N PHE A 131 -32.96 -20.52 7.74
CA PHE A 131 -32.77 -20.30 6.30
C PHE A 131 -32.71 -18.80 5.93
N ALA A 132 -33.53 -17.96 6.59
CA ALA A 132 -33.55 -16.52 6.36
C ALA A 132 -32.25 -15.85 6.83
N GLU A 133 -31.72 -16.25 7.99
CA GLU A 133 -30.45 -15.72 8.52
C GLU A 133 -29.27 -16.15 7.66
N GLN A 134 -29.26 -17.40 7.18
CA GLN A 134 -28.25 -17.87 6.25
C GLN A 134 -28.32 -17.09 4.93
N ALA A 135 -29.52 -16.89 4.37
CA ALA A 135 -29.69 -16.09 3.16
C ALA A 135 -29.23 -14.63 3.34
N LYS A 136 -29.42 -14.05 4.54
CA LYS A 136 -28.86 -12.72 4.86
C LYS A 136 -27.33 -12.76 4.88
N ASN A 137 -26.73 -13.76 5.54
CA ASN A 137 -25.27 -13.92 5.57
C ASN A 137 -24.68 -14.11 4.17
N ASP A 138 -25.35 -14.86 3.30
CA ASP A 138 -24.92 -15.09 1.92
C ASP A 138 -24.96 -13.79 1.10
N ARG A 139 -25.99 -12.95 1.30
CA ARG A 139 -26.05 -11.60 0.70
C ARG A 139 -24.92 -10.71 1.21
N ILE A 140 -24.58 -10.77 2.50
CA ILE A 140 -23.49 -9.98 3.09
C ILE A 140 -22.17 -10.41 2.48
N ALA A 141 -21.91 -11.72 2.42
CA ALA A 141 -20.72 -12.27 1.78
C ALA A 141 -20.63 -11.88 0.30
N SER A 142 -21.74 -11.94 -0.43
CA SER A 142 -21.81 -11.55 -1.84
C SER A 142 -21.43 -10.09 -2.08
N ASP A 143 -21.86 -9.16 -1.22
CA ASP A 143 -21.49 -7.74 -1.38
C ASP A 143 -20.06 -7.48 -0.86
N ARG A 144 -19.65 -8.15 0.23
CA ARG A 144 -18.29 -8.07 0.78
C ARG A 144 -17.21 -8.63 -0.14
N VAL A 145 -17.56 -9.48 -1.11
CA VAL A 145 -16.59 -10.06 -2.05
C VAL A 145 -15.71 -8.99 -2.73
N ILE A 146 -16.16 -7.73 -2.80
CA ILE A 146 -15.36 -6.63 -3.36
C ILE A 146 -14.04 -6.38 -2.60
N VAL A 147 -14.05 -6.44 -1.26
CA VAL A 147 -12.85 -6.23 -0.44
C VAL A 147 -11.94 -7.44 -0.48
N GLU A 148 -12.52 -8.65 -0.52
CA GLU A 148 -11.77 -9.88 -0.75
C GLU A 148 -11.09 -9.89 -2.12
N ASN A 149 -11.80 -9.46 -3.17
CA ASN A 149 -11.26 -9.30 -4.52
C ASN A 149 -10.18 -8.23 -4.58
N TYR A 150 -10.30 -7.15 -3.80
CA TYR A 150 -9.22 -6.16 -3.68
C TYR A 150 -7.94 -6.80 -3.14
N PHE A 151 -8.05 -7.59 -2.06
CA PHE A 151 -6.90 -8.29 -1.50
C PHE A 151 -6.38 -9.43 -2.36
N GLY A 152 -7.25 -10.16 -3.05
CA GLY A 152 -6.87 -11.16 -4.04
C GLY A 152 -6.03 -10.54 -5.16
N ARG A 153 -6.47 -9.40 -5.71
CA ARG A 153 -5.70 -8.65 -6.72
C ARG A 153 -4.37 -8.15 -6.18
N LEU A 154 -4.32 -7.72 -4.92
CA LEU A 154 -3.07 -7.29 -4.28
C LEU A 154 -2.10 -8.48 -4.13
N LYS A 155 -2.55 -9.61 -3.60
CA LYS A 155 -1.76 -10.84 -3.44
C LYS A 155 -1.25 -11.35 -4.80
N THR A 156 -2.11 -11.40 -5.81
CA THR A 156 -1.72 -11.82 -7.18
C THR A 156 -0.72 -10.86 -7.80
N PHE A 157 -0.89 -9.54 -7.63
CA PHE A 157 0.07 -8.54 -8.09
C PHE A 157 1.45 -8.81 -7.49
N TRP A 158 1.54 -8.95 -6.16
CA TRP A 158 2.80 -9.21 -5.48
C TRP A 158 3.42 -10.54 -5.91
N ALA A 159 2.64 -11.63 -5.93
CA ALA A 159 3.13 -12.93 -6.39
C ALA A 159 3.63 -12.91 -7.84
N THR A 160 2.94 -12.17 -8.72
CA THR A 160 3.34 -12.02 -10.12
C THR A 160 4.64 -11.23 -10.25
N CYS A 161 4.76 -10.11 -9.54
CA CYS A 161 5.98 -9.31 -9.51
C CYS A 161 7.17 -10.11 -8.97
N SER A 162 6.99 -10.86 -7.87
CA SER A 162 8.05 -11.69 -7.28
C SER A 162 8.47 -12.86 -8.17
N LYS A 163 7.55 -13.44 -8.96
CA LYS A 163 7.81 -14.65 -9.77
C LYS A 163 8.32 -14.39 -11.18
N TYR A 164 7.83 -13.35 -11.86
CA TYR A 164 8.00 -13.23 -13.32
C TYR A 164 8.96 -12.15 -13.78
N VAL A 165 9.19 -11.14 -12.98
CA VAL A 165 10.29 -10.20 -13.22
C VAL A 165 11.18 -10.32 -11.98
N PRO A 166 12.14 -11.26 -11.97
CA PRO A 166 13.16 -11.23 -10.93
C PRO A 166 13.70 -9.82 -10.94
N TYR A 167 13.65 -9.13 -9.81
CA TYR A 167 13.98 -7.71 -9.70
C TYR A 167 15.32 -7.35 -10.38
N VAL A 168 16.23 -8.32 -10.56
CA VAL A 168 17.44 -8.30 -11.40
C VAL A 168 17.18 -7.78 -12.81
N ARG A 169 16.15 -8.30 -13.51
CA ARG A 169 15.82 -7.93 -14.89
C ARG A 169 15.22 -6.53 -14.95
N TRP A 170 14.46 -6.16 -13.93
CA TRP A 170 13.92 -4.81 -13.77
C TRP A 170 15.01 -3.77 -13.50
N GLU A 171 16.00 -4.11 -12.66
CA GLU A 171 17.18 -3.28 -12.37
C GLU A 171 18.07 -3.07 -13.60
N GLY A 172 18.38 -4.15 -14.33
CA GLY A 172 19.22 -4.09 -15.53
C GLY A 172 18.61 -3.31 -16.71
N GLY A 173 17.33 -2.95 -16.64
CA GLY A 173 16.63 -2.26 -17.71
C GLY A 173 17.09 -0.83 -17.99
N ASP A 174 17.93 -0.25 -17.11
CA ASP A 174 18.58 1.05 -17.33
C ASP A 174 20.07 0.91 -17.71
N LYS A 175 20.69 -0.27 -17.53
CA LYS A 175 22.11 -0.50 -17.80
C LYS A 175 22.33 -1.89 -18.40
N HIS A 176 22.54 -1.93 -19.72
CA HIS A 176 23.11 -3.04 -20.49
C HIS A 176 22.30 -4.33 -20.70
N SER A 177 21.03 -4.46 -20.28
CA SER A 177 20.26 -5.72 -20.45
C SER A 177 19.25 -5.78 -21.63
N GLY A 178 19.19 -4.76 -22.49
CA GLY A 178 18.38 -4.78 -23.72
C GLY A 178 16.85 -4.68 -23.55
N ALA A 179 16.31 -4.83 -22.33
CA ALA A 179 14.87 -4.65 -22.05
C ALA A 179 14.64 -3.43 -21.16
N THR A 180 13.97 -2.39 -21.67
CA THR A 180 13.66 -1.19 -20.88
C THR A 180 12.65 -1.48 -19.76
N LYS A 181 12.68 -0.73 -18.66
CA LYS A 181 11.65 -0.81 -17.59
C LYS A 181 10.23 -0.65 -18.14
N ALA A 182 10.05 0.14 -19.20
CA ALA A 182 8.77 0.29 -19.90
C ALA A 182 8.32 -1.00 -20.61
N SER A 183 9.24 -1.73 -21.24
CA SER A 183 8.94 -3.02 -21.88
C SER A 183 8.57 -4.10 -20.85
N LEU A 184 9.28 -4.13 -19.72
CA LEU A 184 8.98 -5.05 -18.62
C LEU A 184 7.65 -4.71 -17.95
N ALA A 185 7.34 -3.42 -17.78
CA ALA A 185 6.05 -2.99 -17.26
C ALA A 185 4.90 -3.41 -18.19
N THR A 186 5.12 -3.39 -19.49
CA THR A 186 4.15 -3.87 -20.49
C THR A 186 3.93 -5.38 -20.37
N GLU A 187 5.00 -6.17 -20.18
CA GLU A 187 4.90 -7.62 -19.93
C GLU A 187 4.11 -7.92 -18.65
N ILE A 188 4.38 -7.17 -17.57
CA ILE A 188 3.67 -7.30 -16.30
C ILE A 188 2.19 -6.97 -16.48
N VAL A 189 1.84 -5.87 -17.15
CA VAL A 189 0.44 -5.49 -17.41
C VAL A 189 -0.28 -6.57 -18.23
N GLY A 190 0.37 -7.13 -19.26
CA GLY A 190 -0.20 -8.24 -20.03
C GLY A 190 -0.49 -9.47 -19.17
N LYS A 191 0.43 -9.83 -18.27
CA LYS A 191 0.23 -10.93 -17.31
C LYS A 191 -0.84 -10.62 -16.26
N LEU A 192 -0.93 -9.39 -15.79
CA LEU A 192 -2.00 -8.94 -14.89
C LEU A 192 -3.36 -9.06 -15.58
N GLY A 193 -3.47 -8.67 -16.86
CA GLY A 193 -4.66 -8.87 -17.68
C GLY A 193 -5.06 -10.35 -17.80
N ALA A 194 -4.08 -11.25 -17.99
CA ALA A 194 -4.34 -12.69 -18.01
C ALA A 194 -4.90 -13.24 -16.68
N HIS A 195 -4.69 -12.53 -15.56
CA HIS A 195 -5.26 -12.84 -14.24
C HIS A 195 -6.50 -11.99 -13.91
N GLY A 196 -7.11 -11.34 -14.91
CA GLY A 196 -8.33 -10.55 -14.73
C GLY A 196 -8.11 -9.14 -14.18
N ILE A 197 -6.88 -8.63 -14.17
CA ILE A 197 -6.53 -7.30 -13.66
C ILE A 197 -6.30 -6.36 -14.84
N PHE A 198 -7.36 -5.71 -15.33
CA PHE A 198 -7.33 -4.88 -16.54
C PHE A 198 -7.17 -3.38 -16.27
N HIS A 199 -7.40 -2.91 -15.04
CA HIS A 199 -7.37 -1.48 -14.70
C HIS A 199 -5.96 -0.93 -14.45
N ARG A 200 -4.93 -1.78 -14.52
CA ARG A 200 -3.55 -1.39 -14.24
C ARG A 200 -2.84 -0.99 -15.52
N THR A 201 -2.24 0.20 -15.51
CA THR A 201 -1.41 0.68 -16.60
C THR A 201 0.07 0.40 -16.36
N THR A 202 0.89 0.51 -17.41
CA THR A 202 2.35 0.39 -17.31
C THR A 202 2.93 1.44 -16.36
N LYS A 203 2.35 2.66 -16.35
CA LYS A 203 2.72 3.73 -15.42
C LYS A 203 2.44 3.34 -13.97
N ASP A 204 1.29 2.71 -13.69
CA ASP A 204 0.96 2.25 -12.33
C ASP A 204 1.93 1.19 -11.84
N VAL A 205 2.34 0.27 -12.73
CA VAL A 205 3.34 -0.77 -12.43
C VAL A 205 4.71 -0.14 -12.14
N VAL A 206 5.20 0.76 -13.01
CA VAL A 206 6.48 1.45 -12.81
C VAL A 206 6.49 2.25 -11.51
N GLN A 207 5.43 3.02 -11.27
CA GLN A 207 5.30 3.83 -10.05
C GLN A 207 5.30 2.95 -8.82
N LYS A 208 4.50 1.88 -8.81
CA LYS A 208 4.37 0.98 -7.67
C LYS A 208 5.68 0.27 -7.35
N ILE A 209 6.42 -0.20 -8.36
CA ILE A 209 7.73 -0.83 -8.15
C ILE A 209 8.73 0.22 -7.61
N GLY A 210 8.75 1.43 -8.17
CA GLY A 210 9.63 2.50 -7.68
C GLY A 210 9.34 2.95 -6.24
N ASP A 211 8.07 3.00 -5.83
CA ASP A 211 7.70 3.27 -4.43
C ASP A 211 8.23 2.18 -3.48
N VAL A 212 8.18 0.92 -3.93
CA VAL A 212 8.64 -0.23 -3.16
C VAL A 212 10.17 -0.22 -3.03
N GLU A 213 10.89 0.02 -4.13
CA GLU A 213 12.34 0.19 -4.14
C GLU A 213 12.78 1.28 -3.16
N ARG A 214 12.13 2.45 -3.20
CA ARG A 214 12.42 3.56 -2.28
C ARG A 214 12.20 3.16 -0.82
N SER A 215 11.08 2.51 -0.52
CA SER A 215 10.80 2.06 0.84
C SER A 215 11.84 1.06 1.34
N TYR A 216 12.26 0.11 0.50
CA TYR A 216 13.29 -0.88 0.83
C TYR A 216 14.65 -0.21 1.08
N ARG A 217 15.08 0.70 0.20
CA ARG A 217 16.34 1.45 0.39
C ARG A 217 16.33 2.24 1.69
N SER A 218 15.25 2.96 2.00
CA SER A 218 15.15 3.70 3.26
C SER A 218 15.24 2.79 4.48
N ALA A 219 14.76 1.55 4.39
CA ALA A 219 14.89 0.57 5.47
C ALA A 219 16.32 0.02 5.58
N CYS A 220 17.00 -0.22 4.46
CA CYS A 220 18.43 -0.55 4.43
C CYS A 220 19.29 0.60 4.99
N ASP A 221 19.05 1.84 4.56
CA ASP A 221 19.72 3.05 5.06
C ASP A 221 19.57 3.16 6.59
N TRP A 222 18.35 2.94 7.09
CA TRP A 222 18.07 2.97 8.52
C TRP A 222 18.79 1.86 9.28
N LEU A 223 18.80 0.63 8.74
CA LEU A 223 19.55 -0.49 9.32
C LEU A 223 21.05 -0.22 9.36
N SER A 224 21.62 0.33 8.29
CA SER A 224 23.04 0.67 8.21
C SER A 224 23.44 1.80 9.17
N ASN A 225 22.54 2.75 9.42
CA ASN A 225 22.75 3.86 10.36
C ASN A 225 22.46 3.49 11.83
N THR A 226 21.99 2.27 12.11
CA THR A 226 21.78 1.79 13.49
C THR A 226 23.12 1.32 14.09
N GLY A 227 24.06 2.26 14.24
CA GLY A 227 25.34 2.08 14.94
C GLY A 227 25.33 2.51 16.41
N GLN A 228 24.18 2.95 16.95
CA GLN A 228 24.07 3.49 18.32
C GLN A 228 22.72 3.14 18.96
N GLY A 229 22.65 1.98 19.64
CA GLY A 229 21.81 1.88 20.86
C GLY A 229 20.45 1.18 20.81
N ILE A 230 20.05 0.50 19.73
CA ILE A 230 18.88 -0.40 19.76
C ILE A 230 19.38 -1.85 19.75
N VAL A 231 19.29 -2.53 20.90
CA VAL A 231 19.77 -3.92 21.11
C VAL A 231 18.66 -4.98 21.07
N ASP A 232 17.40 -4.58 20.91
CA ASP A 232 16.26 -5.50 20.85
C ASP A 232 15.85 -5.80 19.41
N GLU A 233 15.95 -7.07 19.02
CA GLU A 233 15.68 -7.56 17.67
C GLU A 233 14.22 -7.33 17.25
N ASP A 234 13.27 -7.43 18.20
CA ASP A 234 11.85 -7.13 17.97
C ASP A 234 11.62 -5.64 17.64
N SER A 235 12.37 -4.75 18.29
CA SER A 235 12.32 -3.30 18.05
C SER A 235 12.92 -2.92 16.70
N ILE A 236 14.02 -3.57 16.30
CA ILE A 236 14.63 -3.42 14.97
C ILE A 236 13.64 -3.89 13.90
N GLN A 237 13.09 -5.10 14.04
CA GLN A 237 12.09 -5.62 13.10
C GLN A 237 10.87 -4.70 13.01
N LYS A 238 10.40 -4.14 14.12
CA LYS A 238 9.26 -3.23 14.15
C LYS A 238 9.51 -1.98 13.31
N GLU A 239 10.69 -1.37 13.46
CA GLU A 239 11.05 -0.12 12.80
C GLU A 239 11.42 -0.31 11.32
N VAL A 240 12.15 -1.39 10.98
CA VAL A 240 12.40 -1.80 9.58
C VAL A 240 11.09 -1.95 8.82
N HIS A 241 10.12 -2.66 9.40
CA HIS A 241 8.82 -2.82 8.76
C HIS A 241 7.97 -1.54 8.77
N ARG A 242 8.22 -0.58 9.67
CA ARG A 242 7.59 0.75 9.61
C ARG A 242 8.03 1.49 8.35
N ILE A 243 9.29 1.34 7.97
CA ILE A 243 9.90 2.00 6.82
C ILE A 243 9.62 1.22 5.52
N CYS A 244 9.77 -0.10 5.54
CA CYS A 244 9.49 -1.01 4.42
C CYS A 244 8.63 -2.20 4.88
N PRO A 245 7.31 -2.16 4.63
CA PRO A 245 6.39 -3.18 5.16
C PRO A 245 6.64 -4.61 4.66
N TYR A 246 7.26 -4.74 3.49
CA TYR A 246 7.59 -6.02 2.87
C TYR A 246 9.08 -6.34 2.97
N TYR A 247 9.83 -5.67 3.85
CA TYR A 247 11.30 -5.74 3.92
C TYR A 247 11.83 -7.17 3.81
N TYR A 248 11.44 -8.09 4.70
CA TYR A 248 12.01 -9.44 4.73
C TYR A 248 11.65 -10.29 3.52
N THR A 249 10.46 -10.09 2.94
CA THR A 249 10.05 -10.75 1.68
C THR A 249 10.81 -10.16 0.47
N LEU A 250 11.10 -8.86 0.51
CA LEU A 250 11.86 -8.18 -0.52
C LEU A 250 13.36 -8.45 -0.38
N ASP A 251 13.86 -8.65 0.84
CA ASP A 251 15.27 -8.79 1.16
C ASP A 251 15.88 -10.05 0.53
N GLU A 252 15.16 -11.16 0.55
CA GLU A 252 15.50 -12.39 -0.21
C GLU A 252 15.71 -12.13 -1.71
N VAL A 253 15.08 -11.07 -2.22
CA VAL A 253 15.05 -10.72 -3.64
C VAL A 253 15.89 -9.47 -3.94
N MET A 254 16.29 -8.66 -2.96
CA MET A 254 16.87 -7.33 -3.18
C MET A 254 18.25 -7.13 -2.53
N ARG A 255 18.64 -7.94 -1.54
CA ARG A 255 19.83 -7.73 -0.68
C ARG A 255 21.16 -7.56 -1.43
N ASP A 256 21.45 -8.37 -2.45
CA ASP A 256 22.78 -8.45 -3.09
C ASP A 256 22.96 -7.54 -4.32
N ARG A 257 22.25 -6.41 -4.41
CA ARG A 257 22.15 -5.65 -5.67
C ARG A 257 22.69 -4.23 -5.53
N ALA A 258 23.51 -3.80 -6.49
CA ALA A 258 24.25 -2.53 -6.44
C ALA A 258 23.35 -1.28 -6.27
N SER A 259 22.07 -1.36 -6.64
CA SER A 259 21.08 -0.28 -6.46
C SER A 259 20.42 -0.23 -5.07
N THR A 260 20.80 -1.10 -4.13
CA THR A 260 20.35 -1.05 -2.71
C THR A 260 21.47 -0.63 -1.76
N ALA A 261 22.61 -0.20 -2.31
CA ALA A 261 23.64 0.46 -1.54
C ALA A 261 23.06 1.70 -0.85
N PRO A 262 23.38 1.92 0.44
CA PRO A 262 22.87 3.06 1.16
C PRO A 262 23.15 4.39 0.45
N LEU A 263 22.27 5.38 0.60
CA LEU A 263 22.55 6.73 0.14
C LEU A 263 23.78 7.25 0.89
N VAL A 264 24.92 7.28 0.21
CA VAL A 264 26.20 7.76 0.75
C VAL A 264 25.99 9.13 1.41
N THR A 265 26.19 9.22 2.72
CA THR A 265 26.24 10.48 3.46
C THR A 265 27.63 11.11 3.31
N SER A 266 27.67 12.43 3.36
CA SER A 266 28.76 13.33 2.96
C SER A 266 30.07 13.28 3.78
N ASP A 267 30.43 12.17 4.42
CA ASP A 267 31.54 12.14 5.39
C ASP A 267 32.82 11.43 4.89
N ASP A 268 32.93 11.10 3.60
CA ASP A 268 34.18 10.62 2.98
C ASP A 268 34.96 11.73 2.24
N LEU A 269 34.86 12.97 2.73
CA LEU A 269 35.84 14.00 2.42
C LEU A 269 36.58 14.37 3.69
N ASP A 270 37.87 14.03 3.67
CA ASP A 270 38.95 14.61 4.47
C ASP A 270 39.29 13.92 5.80
N LEU A 271 40.17 12.92 5.70
CA LEU A 271 41.31 12.80 6.61
C LEU A 271 42.54 12.35 5.82
N GLY A 272 43.27 13.34 5.29
CA GLY A 272 44.55 13.11 4.62
C GLY A 272 45.45 14.34 4.56
N GLY A 273 45.35 15.27 5.52
CA GLY A 273 46.29 16.37 5.69
C GLY A 273 47.33 16.08 6.77
N SER A 274 48.58 15.86 6.36
CA SER A 274 49.76 16.27 7.14
C SER A 274 50.87 16.62 6.17
N ASP A 275 51.25 17.88 6.24
CA ASP A 275 52.23 18.60 5.44
C ASP A 275 53.63 17.96 5.44
N ASN A 276 54.34 18.11 4.32
CA ASN A 276 55.72 18.56 4.38
C ASN A 276 56.09 19.33 3.10
N GLU A 277 56.35 20.61 3.32
CA GLU A 277 56.95 21.60 2.44
C GLU A 277 58.21 21.10 1.71
N ALA A 278 58.28 21.35 0.39
CA ALA A 278 59.50 21.75 -0.32
C ALA A 278 59.17 22.20 -1.76
N GLU A 279 58.92 23.50 -1.96
CA GLU A 279 59.32 24.18 -3.20
C GLU A 279 60.86 24.31 -3.17
N PRO A 280 61.59 24.24 -4.31
CA PRO A 280 61.39 25.24 -5.37
C PRO A 280 61.67 24.83 -6.83
N SER A 281 61.25 25.75 -7.70
CA SER A 281 61.90 26.19 -8.95
C SER A 281 61.37 25.67 -10.29
N LEU A 282 60.67 26.60 -10.97
CA LEU A 282 60.36 26.63 -12.39
C LEU A 282 61.63 26.73 -13.26
N PRO A 283 61.58 26.18 -14.49
CA PRO A 283 62.24 26.77 -15.63
C PRO A 283 61.22 27.37 -16.64
N PRO A 284 61.68 28.31 -17.49
CA PRO A 284 60.85 29.36 -18.04
C PRO A 284 60.07 28.96 -19.30
N ARG A 285 58.93 29.64 -19.47
CA ARG A 285 58.11 29.65 -20.68
C ARG A 285 58.88 30.30 -21.82
N ALA A 286 59.13 29.57 -22.90
CA ALA A 286 59.62 30.14 -24.14
C ALA A 286 58.49 30.93 -24.82
N SER A 287 58.64 32.25 -24.90
CA SER A 287 58.11 33.05 -26.00
C SER A 287 59.09 32.99 -27.15
N GLU A 288 58.64 32.89 -28.40
CA GLU A 288 59.10 33.73 -29.52
C GLU A 288 58.27 33.49 -30.81
N HIS A 289 57.80 34.63 -31.35
CA HIS A 289 57.53 35.03 -32.75
C HIS A 289 56.86 34.09 -33.77
N GLU A 290 55.72 34.41 -34.40
CA GLU A 290 55.34 35.54 -35.30
C GLU A 290 55.44 35.18 -36.82
N LYS A 291 54.32 35.45 -37.52
CA LYS A 291 54.16 35.91 -38.92
C LYS A 291 53.99 34.94 -40.12
N LYS A 292 53.04 35.39 -40.96
CA LYS A 292 52.73 35.15 -42.39
C LYS A 292 51.82 33.93 -42.64
N ARG A 293 50.72 34.03 -43.40
CA ARG A 293 50.31 34.98 -44.44
C ARG A 293 48.80 34.91 -44.62
#